data_AF-A0A4V1NXG9-F1
#
_entry.id   AF-A0A4V1NXG9-F1
#
_cell.length_a   1.000
_cell.length_b   1.000
_cell.length_c   1.000
_cell.angle_alpha   90.00
_cell.angle_beta   90.00
_cell.angle_gamma   90.00
#
_symmetry.space_group_name_H-M   'P 1'
#
loop_
_entity.id
_entity.type
_entity.pdbx_description
1 polymer ?
#
loop_
_entity_poly.entity_id
_entity_poly.type
_entity_poly.pdbx_seq_one_letter_code
_entity_poly.pdbx_strand_id
1 'polypeptide(L)'
;MVTDQKNLMRCVRWLEEHIGCEIYFIHHEEKTNGFVEYKNGGHVIYVIGNQDKVPVINFLEILAHEAGHVLYNKRKMSEGIDYACIVQKTQNKLKCFDHLLKEELITNEEYERFYQAMEEEWESDQEKVKLLKRLQEELRVY
;
A
#
# COMPACT_ATOMS: atom_id res chain seq x y z
N MET A 1 17.86 -16.88 -2.80
CA MET A 1 17.61 -16.14 -4.06
C MET A 1 16.51 -16.77 -4.91
N VAL A 2 16.68 -17.93 -5.57
CA VAL A 2 15.60 -18.51 -6.42
C VAL A 2 14.35 -18.90 -5.61
N THR A 3 14.52 -19.40 -4.39
CA THR A 3 13.42 -19.76 -3.47
C THR A 3 12.62 -18.54 -3.03
N ASP A 4 13.27 -17.40 -2.87
CA ASP A 4 12.68 -16.16 -2.34
C ASP A 4 11.75 -15.51 -3.36
N GLN A 5 12.13 -15.48 -4.63
CA GLN A 5 11.29 -14.99 -5.73
C GLN A 5 10.07 -15.88 -5.95
N LYS A 6 10.22 -17.22 -5.92
CA LYS A 6 9.09 -18.14 -6.07
C LYS A 6 8.06 -17.96 -4.95
N ASN A 7 8.55 -17.77 -3.72
CA ASN A 7 7.70 -17.54 -2.56
C ASN A 7 7.01 -16.17 -2.61
N LEU A 8 7.73 -15.11 -3.00
CA LEU A 8 7.13 -13.79 -3.23
C LEU A 8 6.00 -13.84 -4.27
N MET A 9 6.21 -14.55 -5.39
CA MET A 9 5.18 -14.68 -6.41
C MET A 9 3.95 -15.47 -5.96
N ARG A 10 4.07 -16.37 -4.97
CA ARG A 10 2.91 -17.01 -4.35
C ARG A 10 2.08 -16.00 -3.55
N CYS A 11 2.74 -15.16 -2.76
CA CYS A 11 2.09 -14.08 -2.02
C CYS A 11 1.38 -13.10 -2.96
N VAL A 12 2.03 -12.74 -4.06
CA VAL A 12 1.45 -11.89 -5.12
C VAL A 12 0.18 -12.51 -5.68
N ARG A 13 0.23 -13.76 -6.16
CA ARG A 13 -0.96 -14.44 -6.71
C ARG A 13 -2.08 -14.54 -5.69
N TRP A 14 -1.76 -14.85 -4.44
CA TRP A 14 -2.75 -14.91 -3.39
C TRP A 14 -3.46 -13.56 -3.22
N LEU A 15 -2.73 -12.45 -3.23
CA LEU A 15 -3.32 -11.11 -3.18
C LEU A 15 -4.17 -10.81 -4.42
N GLU A 16 -3.66 -11.09 -5.62
CA GLU A 16 -4.41 -10.85 -6.87
C GLU A 16 -5.76 -11.59 -6.86
N GLU A 17 -5.77 -12.85 -6.42
CA GLU A 17 -6.97 -13.69 -6.35
C GLU A 17 -7.94 -13.27 -5.22
N HIS A 18 -7.42 -12.97 -4.02
CA HIS A 18 -8.26 -12.80 -2.82
C HIS A 18 -8.64 -11.34 -2.56
N ILE A 19 -7.76 -10.41 -2.92
CA ILE A 19 -8.02 -8.97 -2.83
C ILE A 19 -8.67 -8.48 -4.11
N GLY A 20 -8.41 -9.10 -5.27
CA GLY A 20 -8.95 -8.70 -6.56
C GLY A 20 -8.29 -7.42 -7.08
N CYS A 21 -6.97 -7.45 -7.21
CA CYS A 21 -6.12 -6.41 -7.78
C CYS A 21 -5.08 -7.01 -8.73
N GLU A 22 -4.41 -6.17 -9.51
CA GLU A 22 -3.22 -6.54 -10.28
C GLU A 22 -1.98 -6.01 -9.56
N ILE A 23 -0.85 -6.72 -9.64
CA ILE A 23 0.39 -6.32 -8.97
C ILE A 23 1.55 -6.27 -9.97
N TYR A 24 2.21 -5.11 -10.03
CA TYR A 24 3.37 -4.90 -10.91
C TYR A 24 4.59 -4.48 -10.09
N PHE A 25 5.75 -5.04 -10.43
CA PHE A 25 7.03 -4.64 -9.87
C PHE A 25 7.75 -3.70 -10.83
N ILE A 26 8.14 -2.53 -10.33
CA ILE A 26 8.91 -1.52 -11.04
C ILE A 26 10.33 -1.53 -10.48
N HIS A 27 11.30 -1.93 -11.30
CA HIS A 27 12.70 -1.98 -10.88
C HIS A 27 13.21 -0.57 -10.57
N HIS A 28 13.78 -0.39 -9.37
CA HIS A 28 14.46 0.84 -8.99
C HIS A 28 15.61 0.55 -8.02
N GLU A 29 16.79 1.12 -8.28
CA GLU A 29 18.02 0.78 -7.54
C GLU A 29 18.07 1.34 -6.11
N GLU A 30 17.55 2.56 -5.89
CA GLU A 30 17.71 3.27 -4.62
C GLU A 30 16.46 3.35 -3.76
N LYS A 31 15.27 3.39 -4.36
CA LYS A 31 14.00 3.58 -3.68
C LYS A 31 13.24 2.27 -3.58
N THR A 32 12.63 2.06 -2.42
CA THR A 32 11.68 0.97 -2.20
C THR A 32 10.38 1.59 -1.69
N ASN A 33 9.28 1.44 -2.43
CA ASN A 33 7.98 1.99 -2.05
C ASN A 33 6.83 1.25 -2.76
N GLY A 34 5.58 1.54 -2.38
CA GLY A 34 4.37 1.09 -3.05
C GLY A 34 3.43 2.27 -3.40
N PHE A 35 2.49 2.03 -4.30
CA PHE A 35 1.30 2.86 -4.46
C PHE A 35 0.18 2.10 -5.18
N VAL A 36 -1.06 2.58 -5.01
CA VAL A 36 -2.26 2.05 -5.68
C VAL A 36 -2.79 3.01 -6.74
N GLU A 37 -3.20 2.47 -7.88
CA GLU A 37 -3.97 3.15 -8.92
C GLU A 37 -5.32 2.43 -9.13
N TYR A 38 -6.34 3.15 -9.59
CA TYR A 38 -7.54 2.55 -10.17
C TYR A 38 -7.62 2.84 -11.66
N LYS A 39 -7.60 1.79 -12.49
CA LYS A 39 -7.56 1.91 -13.94
C LYS A 39 -8.33 0.77 -14.59
N ASN A 40 -9.01 1.04 -15.70
CA ASN A 40 -9.77 0.05 -16.47
C ASN A 40 -10.78 -0.78 -15.65
N GLY A 41 -11.34 -0.21 -14.57
CA GLY A 41 -12.29 -0.90 -13.70
C GLY A 41 -11.67 -1.76 -12.59
N GLY A 42 -10.34 -1.81 -12.47
CA GLY A 42 -9.61 -2.59 -11.47
C GLY A 42 -8.62 -1.77 -10.66
N HIS A 43 -8.22 -2.29 -9.51
CA HIS A 43 -7.14 -1.74 -8.70
C HIS A 43 -5.81 -2.36 -9.11
N VAL A 44 -4.77 -1.52 -9.17
CA VAL A 44 -3.43 -1.91 -9.53
C VAL A 44 -2.48 -1.47 -8.42
N ILE A 45 -1.70 -2.39 -7.88
CA ILE A 45 -0.62 -2.11 -6.93
C ILE A 45 0.68 -2.09 -7.71
N TYR A 46 1.44 -1.00 -7.57
CA TYR A 46 2.80 -0.91 -8.08
C TYR A 46 3.78 -0.96 -6.91
N VAL A 47 4.74 -1.88 -7.00
CA VAL A 47 5.81 -2.02 -6.01
C VAL A 47 7.12 -1.60 -6.66
N ILE A 48 7.70 -0.52 -6.16
CA ILE A 48 8.98 0.03 -6.62
C ILE A 48 10.09 -0.58 -5.78
N GLY A 49 11.12 -1.13 -6.42
CA GLY A 49 12.33 -1.58 -5.72
C GLY A 49 13.18 -2.57 -6.51
N ASN A 50 14.38 -2.85 -6.01
CA ASN A 50 15.27 -3.86 -6.55
C ASN A 50 15.04 -5.20 -5.81
N GLN A 51 14.40 -6.15 -6.49
CA GLN A 51 14.04 -7.46 -5.92
C GLN A 51 15.23 -8.31 -5.48
N ASP A 52 16.43 -8.03 -6.00
CA ASP A 52 17.64 -8.76 -5.64
C ASP A 52 18.34 -8.17 -4.41
N LYS A 53 18.04 -6.90 -4.07
CA LYS A 53 18.68 -6.17 -2.95
C LYS A 53 17.77 -6.03 -1.73
N VAL A 54 16.46 -5.96 -1.94
CA VAL A 54 15.49 -5.70 -0.88
C VAL A 54 15.02 -7.03 -0.28
N PRO A 55 15.05 -7.20 1.06
CA PRO A 55 14.54 -8.40 1.72
C PRO A 55 13.07 -8.66 1.37
N VAL A 56 12.70 -9.94 1.18
CA VAL A 56 11.31 -10.35 0.87
C VAL A 56 10.32 -9.79 1.88
N ILE A 57 10.68 -9.75 3.16
CA ILE A 57 9.78 -9.23 4.21
C ILE A 57 9.40 -7.77 3.98
N ASN A 58 10.32 -6.94 3.50
CA ASN A 58 10.04 -5.53 3.20
C ASN A 58 9.06 -5.43 2.03
N PHE A 59 9.18 -6.29 1.02
CA PHE A 59 8.19 -6.34 -0.06
C PHE A 59 6.82 -6.80 0.44
N LEU A 60 6.76 -7.75 1.37
CA LEU A 60 5.48 -8.16 1.96
C LEU A 60 4.83 -7.04 2.77
N GLU A 61 5.62 -6.25 3.49
CA GLU A 61 5.10 -5.10 4.24
C GLU A 61 4.51 -4.04 3.31
N ILE A 62 5.18 -3.74 2.19
CA ILE A 62 4.68 -2.82 1.16
C ILE A 62 3.41 -3.40 0.54
N LEU A 63 3.45 -4.64 0.07
CA LEU A 63 2.30 -5.31 -0.53
C LEU A 63 1.08 -5.34 0.41
N ALA A 64 1.30 -5.65 1.69
CA ALA A 64 0.22 -5.68 2.68
C ALA A 64 -0.36 -4.29 2.94
N HIS A 65 0.47 -3.25 2.96
CA HIS A 65 0.02 -1.86 3.10
C HIS A 65 -0.79 -1.43 1.86
N GLU A 66 -0.26 -1.60 0.65
CA GLU A 66 -0.99 -1.22 -0.57
C GLU A 66 -2.27 -2.04 -0.78
N ALA A 67 -2.27 -3.32 -0.41
CA ALA A 67 -3.48 -4.14 -0.43
C ALA A 67 -4.53 -3.65 0.60
N GLY A 68 -4.09 -3.09 1.73
CA GLY A 68 -4.95 -2.38 2.67
C GLY A 68 -5.66 -1.19 2.02
N HIS A 69 -4.92 -0.38 1.26
CA HIS A 69 -5.48 0.72 0.46
C HIS A 69 -6.47 0.23 -0.61
N VAL A 70 -6.20 -0.90 -1.27
CA VAL A 70 -7.18 -1.50 -2.20
C VAL A 70 -8.49 -1.84 -1.48
N LEU A 71 -8.42 -2.47 -0.31
CA LEU A 71 -9.61 -2.82 0.48
C LEU A 71 -10.39 -1.58 0.93
N TYR A 72 -9.69 -0.55 1.41
CA TYR A 72 -10.28 0.74 1.74
C TYR A 72 -11.03 1.34 0.54
N ASN A 73 -10.35 1.43 -0.61
CA ASN A 73 -10.92 1.98 -1.83
C ASN A 73 -12.18 1.21 -2.26
N LYS A 74 -12.15 -0.13 -2.23
CA LYS A 74 -13.32 -0.95 -2.55
C LYS A 74 -14.50 -0.68 -1.62
N ARG A 75 -14.26 -0.54 -0.31
CA ARG A 75 -15.32 -0.18 0.65
C ARG A 75 -15.94 1.17 0.31
N LYS A 76 -15.14 2.22 0.15
CA LYS A 76 -15.62 3.56 -0.19
C LYS A 76 -16.37 3.60 -1.53
N MET A 77 -15.88 2.85 -2.53
CA MET A 77 -16.55 2.73 -3.82
C MET A 77 -17.88 1.98 -3.71
N SER A 78 -18.00 0.99 -2.83
CA SER A 78 -19.28 0.31 -2.56
C SER A 78 -20.31 1.21 -1.87
N GLU A 79 -19.85 2.25 -1.17
CA GLU A 79 -20.67 3.31 -0.58
C GLU A 79 -21.06 4.41 -1.60
N GLY A 80 -20.61 4.29 -2.86
CA GLY A 80 -20.89 5.24 -3.93
C GLY A 80 -19.90 6.40 -4.04
N ILE A 81 -18.76 6.35 -3.33
CA ILE A 81 -17.69 7.35 -3.46
C ILE A 81 -16.77 6.93 -4.61
N ASP A 82 -16.69 7.74 -5.65
CA ASP A 82 -15.78 7.45 -6.76
C ASP A 82 -14.30 7.54 -6.34
N TYR A 83 -13.44 6.80 -7.04
CA TYR A 83 -12.00 6.76 -6.72
C TYR A 83 -11.32 8.13 -6.83
N ALA A 84 -11.73 8.96 -7.80
CA ALA A 84 -11.16 10.30 -7.97
C ALA A 84 -11.45 11.20 -6.75
N CYS A 85 -12.62 11.06 -6.14
CA CYS A 85 -13.04 11.73 -4.93
C CYS A 85 -12.24 11.24 -3.73
N ILE A 86 -11.96 9.94 -3.62
CA ILE A 86 -11.07 9.40 -2.58
C ILE A 86 -9.69 10.04 -2.69
N VAL A 87 -9.06 9.94 -3.88
CA VAL A 87 -7.73 10.53 -4.14
C VAL A 87 -7.72 12.03 -3.87
N GLN A 88 -8.74 12.77 -4.32
CA GLN A 88 -8.82 14.21 -4.12
C GLN A 88 -8.92 14.59 -2.65
N LYS A 89 -9.69 13.84 -1.84
CA LYS A 89 -9.78 14.06 -0.39
C LYS A 89 -8.44 13.84 0.29
N THR A 90 -7.71 12.79 -0.08
CA THR A 90 -6.39 12.48 0.46
C THR A 90 -5.37 13.55 0.08
N GLN A 91 -5.32 13.93 -1.19
CA GLN A 91 -4.45 15.03 -1.64
C GLN A 91 -4.76 16.36 -0.94
N ASN A 92 -6.02 16.67 -0.67
CA ASN A 92 -6.39 17.90 0.05
C ASN A 92 -5.90 17.90 1.50
N LYS A 93 -5.94 16.75 2.18
CA LYS A 93 -5.40 16.60 3.54
C LYS A 93 -3.88 16.78 3.53
N LEU A 94 -3.18 16.07 2.64
CA LEU A 94 -1.72 16.16 2.51
C LEU A 94 -1.26 17.59 2.20
N LYS A 95 -1.90 18.28 1.24
CA LYS A 95 -1.62 19.69 0.95
C LYS A 95 -1.80 20.60 2.17
N CYS A 96 -2.80 20.34 3.00
CA CYS A 96 -3.01 21.08 4.25
C CYS A 96 -1.86 20.83 5.22
N PHE A 97 -1.46 19.56 5.42
CA PHE A 97 -0.35 19.21 6.31
C PHE A 97 0.97 19.81 5.83
N ASP A 98 1.24 19.74 4.52
CA ASP A 98 2.42 20.35 3.90
C ASP A 98 2.45 21.87 4.11
N HIS A 99 1.29 22.53 3.99
CA HIS A 99 1.18 23.96 4.26
C HIS A 99 1.45 24.28 5.72
N LEU A 100 0.85 23.55 6.66
CA LEU A 100 1.07 23.75 8.10
C LEU A 100 2.55 23.54 8.49
N LEU A 101 3.19 22.52 7.93
CA LEU A 101 4.60 22.23 8.18
C LEU A 101 5.50 23.33 7.60
N LYS A 102 5.20 23.80 6.39
CA LYS A 102 5.96 24.88 5.72
C LYS A 102 5.87 26.21 6.47
N GLU A 103 4.71 26.51 7.05
CA GLU A 103 4.51 27.72 7.87
C GLU A 103 5.01 27.53 9.32
N GLU A 104 5.70 26.41 9.62
CA GLU A 104 6.24 26.07 10.94
C GLU A 104 5.17 26.04 12.06
N LEU A 105 3.90 25.81 11.69
CA LEU A 105 2.77 25.72 12.63
C LEU A 105 2.68 24.35 13.29
N ILE A 106 3.30 23.35 12.69
CA ILE A 106 3.40 21.98 13.19
C ILE A 106 4.83 21.47 12.99
N THR A 107 5.21 20.47 13.77
CA THR A 107 6.48 19.75 13.67
C THR A 107 6.39 18.58 12.69
N ASN A 108 7.54 18.03 12.30
CA ASN A 108 7.58 16.77 11.54
C ASN A 108 6.91 15.61 12.29
N GLU A 109 7.03 15.56 13.63
CA GLU A 109 6.37 14.52 14.43
C GLU A 109 4.84 14.65 14.37
N GLU A 110 4.33 15.88 14.42
CA GLU A 110 2.90 16.13 14.26
C GLU A 110 2.41 15.83 12.85
N TYR A 111 3.21 16.13 11.82
CA TYR A 111 2.92 15.75 10.45
C TYR A 111 2.72 14.24 10.31
N GLU A 112 3.68 13.45 10.78
CA GLU A 112 3.59 11.98 10.74
C GLU A 112 2.38 11.46 11.51
N ARG A 113 2.10 12.03 12.69
CA ARG A 113 0.91 11.69 13.47
C ARG A 113 -0.39 12.01 12.72
N PHE A 114 -0.44 13.13 12.00
CA PHE A 114 -1.62 13.49 11.19
C PHE A 114 -1.78 12.60 9.97
N TYR A 115 -0.67 12.27 9.30
CA TYR A 115 -0.65 11.33 8.19
C TYR A 115 -1.21 9.97 8.61
N GLN A 116 -0.68 9.39 9.69
CA GLN A 116 -1.15 8.10 10.23
C GLN A 116 -2.60 8.13 10.72
N ALA A 117 -3.11 9.30 11.10
CA ALA A 117 -4.50 9.48 11.52
C ALA A 117 -5.47 9.72 10.34
N MET A 118 -4.98 9.83 9.10
CA MET A 118 -5.85 9.88 7.94
C MET A 118 -6.62 8.57 7.85
N GLU A 119 -7.94 8.67 7.70
CA GLU A 119 -8.85 7.51 7.63
C GLU A 119 -8.36 6.39 6.68
N GLU A 120 -7.87 6.76 5.49
CA GLU A 120 -7.28 5.83 4.51
C GLU A 120 -6.05 5.10 5.06
N GLU A 121 -5.06 5.83 5.60
CA GLU A 121 -3.84 5.28 6.19
C GLU A 121 -4.15 4.42 7.41
N TRP A 122 -5.02 4.90 8.30
CA TRP A 122 -5.41 4.18 9.50
C TRP A 122 -6.12 2.87 9.17
N GLU A 123 -7.11 2.88 8.26
CA GLU A 123 -7.80 1.66 7.83
C GLU A 123 -6.85 0.70 7.11
N SER A 124 -5.97 1.23 6.25
CA SER A 124 -4.95 0.44 5.55
C SER A 124 -4.01 -0.25 6.53
N ASP A 125 -3.53 0.44 7.55
CA ASP A 125 -2.66 -0.13 8.58
C ASP A 125 -3.36 -1.21 9.41
N GLN A 126 -4.66 -1.09 9.68
CA GLN A 126 -5.43 -2.15 10.33
C GLN A 126 -5.50 -3.42 9.45
N GLU A 127 -5.66 -3.28 8.13
CA GLU A 127 -5.67 -4.42 7.22
C GLU A 127 -4.27 -4.98 6.99
N LYS A 128 -3.24 -4.13 6.92
CA LYS A 128 -1.83 -4.50 6.76
C LYS A 128 -1.42 -5.54 7.78
N VAL A 129 -1.78 -5.39 9.06
CA VAL A 129 -1.44 -6.36 10.12
C VAL A 129 -2.00 -7.75 9.81
N LYS A 130 -3.28 -7.82 9.38
CA LYS A 130 -3.93 -9.09 9.05
C LYS A 130 -3.34 -9.72 7.80
N LEU A 131 -3.14 -8.90 6.77
CA LEU A 131 -2.58 -9.32 5.49
C LEU A 131 -1.14 -9.80 5.65
N LEU A 132 -0.30 -9.07 6.37
CA LEU A 132 1.09 -9.45 6.58
C LEU A 132 1.20 -10.81 7.27
N LYS A 133 0.38 -11.06 8.31
CA LYS A 133 0.30 -12.38 8.96
C LYS A 133 -0.06 -13.46 7.94
N ARG A 134 -1.08 -13.22 7.11
CA ARG A 134 -1.52 -14.15 6.07
C ARG A 134 -0.45 -14.42 5.01
N LEU A 135 0.24 -13.38 4.53
CA LEU A 135 1.32 -13.52 3.55
C LEU A 135 2.51 -14.30 4.14
N GLN A 136 2.82 -14.09 5.41
CA GLN A 136 3.85 -14.87 6.12
C GLN A 136 3.46 -16.35 6.26
N GLU A 137 2.18 -16.67 6.43
CA GLU A 137 1.69 -18.06 6.39
C GLU A 137 1.90 -18.68 5.00
N GLU A 138 1.56 -17.95 3.92
CA GLU A 138 1.77 -18.39 2.55
C GLU A 138 3.25 -18.67 2.21
N LEU A 139 4.18 -17.90 2.81
CA LEU A 139 5.62 -18.15 2.71
C LEU A 139 6.06 -19.47 3.38
N ARG A 140 5.36 -19.90 4.43
CA ARG A 140 5.74 -21.04 5.30
C ARG A 140 5.16 -22.38 4.87
N VAL A 141 4.22 -22.42 3.94
CA VAL A 141 3.66 -23.67 3.43
C VAL A 141 4.71 -24.37 2.56
N TYR A 142 5.42 -25.31 3.17
CA TYR A 142 6.39 -26.26 2.60
C TYR A 142 5.70 -27.49 2.02
#